data_AF-A0A8J6AAZ2-F1
#
_entry.id   AF-A0A8J6AAZ2-F1
#
_cell.length_a   1.000
_cell.length_b   1.000
_cell.length_c   1.000
_cell.angle_alpha   90.00
_cell.angle_beta   90.00
_cell.angle_gamma   90.00
#
_symmetry.space_group_name_H-M   'P 1'
#
loop_
_entity.id
_entity.type
_entity.pdbx_description
1 polymer ?
#
loop_
_entity_poly.entity_id
_entity_poly.type
_entity_poly.pdbx_seq_one_letter_code
_entity_poly.pdbx_strand_id
1 'polypeptide(L)'
;MPSSLLLEVPALADFNRAWTELTDWLSLLDRVLKSQRVMVGDLEDINEMIIKQKATLQDLEQRRPQLEELITAAQNLKNKTSNQEARTVITDRIKGEVTNHSEKVGGDHYESDRVQNLEFPLKRQLIVEGSAVRLLPTELQAAVAKISRLIGARMVERIQSQWDEVQEHLQNRRQQLNEMLKDSTQWLEAKEEAEQVLGQARAKYESWKEGPYTMDAVQKKITETKLAKDLRQWQINVDVANDLALKLLRDYSADDTRKVHMITENINASWGNIQKRVSEREAALEETHRLLQQFPLDLEKFLAWLTEAETTANVLQNATHKERLLEDSKGVRELMKQWQALYRYSDSCSYRLSSSSDPSCPERCSNPSCRLPFQAK
;
A
#
# COMPACT_ATOMS: atom_id res chain seq x y z
N MET A 1 18.92 -71.80 24.93
CA MET A 1 19.15 -70.42 24.44
C MET A 1 17.80 -69.83 24.10
N PRO A 2 17.11 -69.15 25.04
CA PRO A 2 15.83 -68.55 24.73
C PRO A 2 16.05 -67.24 23.95
N SER A 3 15.48 -67.20 22.74
CA SER A 3 14.70 -66.06 22.24
C SER A 3 15.40 -64.71 22.00
N SER A 4 16.27 -64.62 20.98
CA SER A 4 16.47 -63.33 20.26
C SER A 4 15.16 -62.80 19.65
N LEU A 5 14.19 -63.68 19.40
CA LEU A 5 12.86 -63.39 18.86
C LEU A 5 11.99 -62.51 19.79
N LEU A 6 12.12 -62.65 21.12
CA LEU A 6 11.28 -61.93 22.10
C LEU A 6 11.67 -60.45 22.26
N LEU A 7 12.90 -60.07 21.90
CA LEU A 7 13.39 -58.69 22.02
C LEU A 7 13.16 -57.86 20.74
N GLU A 8 12.90 -58.51 19.60
CA GLU A 8 12.79 -57.81 18.29
C GLU A 8 11.38 -57.29 17.99
N VAL A 9 10.32 -57.95 18.48
CA VAL A 9 8.93 -57.50 18.31
C VAL A 9 8.63 -56.22 19.11
N PRO A 10 9.07 -56.09 20.39
CA PRO A 10 8.94 -54.84 21.15
C PRO A 10 9.72 -53.69 20.50
N ALA A 11 10.96 -53.94 20.06
CA ALA A 11 11.81 -52.92 19.42
C ALA A 11 11.19 -52.32 18.13
N LEU A 12 10.50 -53.14 17.34
CA LEU A 12 9.77 -52.67 16.16
C LEU A 12 8.51 -51.85 16.53
N ALA A 13 7.80 -52.24 17.60
CA ALA A 13 6.64 -51.51 18.07
C ALA A 13 7.03 -50.13 18.65
N ASP A 14 8.12 -50.07 19.40
CA ASP A 14 8.68 -48.84 19.95
C ASP A 14 9.19 -47.91 18.85
N PHE A 15 9.87 -48.44 17.82
CA PHE A 15 10.26 -47.68 16.63
C PHE A 15 9.05 -47.05 15.93
N ASN A 16 8.02 -47.85 15.62
CA ASN A 16 6.82 -47.35 14.92
C ASN A 16 6.07 -46.30 15.73
N ARG A 17 6.07 -46.42 17.06
CA ARG A 17 5.47 -45.42 17.95
C ARG A 17 6.25 -44.10 17.90
N ALA A 18 7.55 -44.14 18.17
CA ALA A 18 8.41 -42.95 18.15
C ALA A 18 8.41 -42.27 16.76
N TRP A 19 8.39 -43.07 15.69
CA TRP A 19 8.22 -42.61 14.31
C TRP A 19 6.95 -41.78 14.13
N THR A 20 5.81 -42.32 14.58
CA THR A 20 4.50 -41.69 14.43
C THR A 20 4.42 -40.41 15.25
N GLU A 21 4.87 -40.44 16.51
CA GLU A 21 4.90 -39.28 17.40
C GLU A 21 5.72 -38.12 16.81
N LEU A 22 6.90 -38.40 16.26
CA LEU A 22 7.74 -37.36 15.66
C LEU A 22 7.14 -36.83 14.34
N THR A 23 6.60 -37.72 13.50
CA THR A 23 5.93 -37.35 12.24
C THR A 23 4.72 -36.45 12.49
N ASP A 24 3.88 -36.82 13.46
CA ASP A 24 2.68 -36.05 13.82
C ASP A 24 3.05 -34.68 14.40
N TRP A 25 4.09 -34.64 15.24
CA TRP A 25 4.61 -33.39 15.80
C TRP A 25 5.16 -32.46 14.71
N LEU A 26 5.97 -32.98 13.76
CA LEU A 26 6.46 -32.21 12.62
C LEU A 26 5.31 -31.69 11.74
N SER A 27 4.29 -32.50 11.51
CA SER A 27 3.12 -32.11 10.72
C SER A 27 2.28 -31.02 11.39
N LEU A 28 2.11 -31.10 12.71
CA LEU A 28 1.46 -30.04 13.49
C LEU A 28 2.28 -28.76 13.44
N LEU A 29 3.60 -28.88 13.57
CA LEU A 29 4.51 -27.74 13.54
C LEU A 29 4.47 -27.01 12.21
N ASP A 30 4.57 -27.73 11.09
CA ASP A 30 4.43 -27.17 9.74
C ASP A 30 3.09 -26.43 9.56
N ARG A 31 1.98 -27.02 10.03
CA ARG A 31 0.67 -26.37 9.99
C ARG A 31 0.63 -25.08 10.80
N VAL A 32 1.20 -25.08 12.01
CA VAL A 32 1.29 -23.88 12.85
C VAL A 32 2.12 -22.81 12.16
N LEU A 33 3.29 -23.15 11.61
CA LEU A 33 4.17 -22.23 10.89
C LEU A 33 3.45 -21.57 9.69
N LYS A 34 2.72 -22.35 8.90
CA LYS A 34 1.93 -21.85 7.75
C LYS A 34 0.80 -20.90 8.15
N SER A 35 0.34 -20.96 9.39
CA SER A 35 -0.75 -20.11 9.90
C SER A 35 -0.28 -18.81 10.56
N GLN A 36 1.03 -18.68 10.82
CA GLN A 36 1.55 -17.51 11.51
C GLN A 36 1.48 -16.27 10.63
N ARG A 37 0.70 -15.29 11.08
CA ARG A 37 0.64 -13.96 10.50
C ARG A 37 0.89 -12.92 11.58
N VAL A 38 1.57 -11.84 11.20
CA VAL A 38 1.81 -10.68 12.06
C VAL A 38 1.28 -9.42 11.39
N MET A 39 1.04 -8.38 12.18
CA MET A 39 0.71 -7.06 11.68
C MET A 39 1.98 -6.31 11.25
N VAL A 40 2.10 -6.08 9.95
CA VAL A 40 3.22 -5.33 9.37
C VAL A 40 3.17 -3.88 9.86
N GLY A 41 4.32 -3.32 10.26
CA GLY A 41 4.37 -2.00 10.90
C GLY A 41 3.99 -2.00 12.39
N ASP A 42 3.79 -3.17 13.01
CA ASP A 42 3.68 -3.32 14.46
C ASP A 42 4.91 -4.02 15.04
N LEU A 43 5.82 -3.22 15.61
CA LEU A 43 7.10 -3.74 16.11
C LEU A 43 6.91 -4.70 17.28
N GLU A 44 5.86 -4.54 18.10
CA GLU A 44 5.62 -5.42 19.24
C GLU A 44 5.15 -6.79 18.75
N ASP A 45 4.15 -6.82 17.87
CA ASP A 45 3.63 -8.08 17.32
C ASP A 45 4.71 -8.85 16.53
N ILE A 46 5.53 -8.15 15.74
CA ILE A 46 6.67 -8.74 15.04
C ILE A 46 7.70 -9.30 16.02
N ASN A 47 8.07 -8.55 17.07
CA ASN A 47 9.04 -9.02 18.07
C ASN A 47 8.52 -10.22 18.87
N GLU A 48 7.26 -10.20 19.28
CA GLU A 48 6.62 -11.34 19.92
C GLU A 48 6.70 -12.60 19.04
N MET A 49 6.42 -12.46 17.74
CA MET A 49 6.51 -13.57 16.80
C MET A 49 7.95 -14.05 16.63
N ILE A 50 8.94 -13.16 16.60
CA ILE A 50 10.37 -13.53 16.58
C ILE A 50 10.74 -14.34 17.83
N ILE A 51 10.24 -13.95 19.01
CA ILE A 51 10.46 -14.69 20.27
C ILE A 51 9.82 -16.07 20.19
N LYS A 52 8.57 -16.17 19.73
CA LYS A 52 7.85 -17.45 19.52
C LYS A 52 8.61 -18.36 18.54
N GLN A 53 9.13 -17.79 17.44
CA GLN A 53 9.95 -18.50 16.46
C GLN A 53 11.28 -19.01 17.03
N LYS A 54 11.95 -18.22 17.88
CA LYS A 54 13.17 -18.65 18.58
C LYS A 54 12.90 -19.83 19.51
N ALA A 55 11.82 -19.78 20.28
CA ALA A 55 11.42 -20.89 21.15
C ALA A 55 11.10 -22.16 20.33
N THR A 56 10.37 -21.99 19.23
CA THR A 56 10.02 -23.09 18.32
C THR A 56 11.26 -23.74 17.69
N LEU A 57 12.25 -22.95 17.29
CA LEU A 57 13.52 -23.46 16.77
C LEU A 57 14.31 -24.23 17.83
N GLN A 58 14.28 -23.75 19.08
CA GLN A 58 14.90 -24.44 20.21
C GLN A 58 14.22 -25.78 20.47
N ASP A 59 12.88 -25.85 20.42
CA ASP A 59 12.12 -27.10 20.57
C ASP A 59 12.46 -28.11 19.47
N LEU A 60 12.62 -27.63 18.23
CA LEU A 60 13.09 -28.45 17.11
C LEU A 60 14.50 -28.98 17.41
N GLU A 61 15.44 -28.13 17.80
CA GLU A 61 16.81 -28.56 18.08
C GLU A 61 16.88 -29.58 19.24
N GLN A 62 16.04 -29.43 20.27
CA GLN A 62 15.94 -30.37 21.38
C GLN A 62 15.42 -31.75 20.97
N ARG A 63 14.65 -31.84 19.88
CA ARG A 63 14.15 -33.12 19.33
C ARG A 63 15.08 -33.76 18.33
N ARG A 64 16.17 -33.09 17.92
CA ARG A 64 17.18 -33.65 17.00
C ARG A 64 17.72 -35.01 17.47
N PRO A 65 18.01 -35.25 18.77
CA PRO A 65 18.42 -36.57 19.24
C PRO A 65 17.38 -37.67 18.98
N GLN A 66 16.08 -37.37 19.06
CA GLN A 66 15.00 -38.33 18.78
C GLN A 66 15.00 -38.76 17.30
N LEU A 67 15.27 -37.81 16.40
CA LEU A 67 15.44 -38.10 14.97
C LEU A 67 16.65 -39.02 14.73
N GLU A 68 17.80 -38.71 15.34
CA GLU A 68 19.02 -39.52 15.22
C GLU A 68 18.85 -40.93 15.81
N GLU A 69 18.12 -41.05 16.92
CA GLU A 69 17.74 -42.33 17.51
C GLU A 69 16.85 -43.15 16.56
N LEU A 70 15.85 -42.52 15.92
CA LEU A 70 15.00 -43.18 14.93
C LEU A 70 15.80 -43.65 13.71
N ILE A 71 16.71 -42.81 13.20
CA ILE A 71 17.60 -43.18 12.09
C ILE A 71 18.46 -44.38 12.48
N THR A 72 19.06 -44.34 13.67
CA THR A 72 19.90 -45.42 14.20
C THR A 72 19.09 -46.70 14.43
N ALA A 73 17.88 -46.59 14.99
CA ALA A 73 16.97 -47.72 15.20
C ALA A 73 16.55 -48.37 13.87
N ALA A 74 16.20 -47.56 12.86
CA ALA A 74 15.88 -48.05 11.52
C ALA A 74 17.08 -48.76 10.87
N GLN A 75 18.30 -48.22 11.00
CA GLN A 75 19.51 -48.85 10.50
C GLN A 75 19.82 -50.17 11.23
N ASN A 76 19.66 -50.20 12.55
CA ASN A 76 19.82 -51.41 13.37
C ASN A 76 18.81 -52.49 13.01
N LEU A 77 17.54 -52.12 12.79
CA LEU A 77 16.50 -53.02 12.29
C LEU A 77 16.89 -53.55 10.90
N LYS A 78 17.37 -52.69 9.99
CA LYS A 78 17.88 -53.08 8.66
C LYS A 78 19.06 -54.05 8.73
N ASN A 79 19.95 -53.92 9.71
CA ASN A 79 21.13 -54.76 9.86
C ASN A 79 20.83 -56.10 10.57
N LYS A 80 19.77 -56.17 11.39
CA LYS A 80 19.38 -57.35 12.18
C LYS A 80 18.28 -58.20 11.55
N THR A 81 17.68 -57.82 10.40
CA THR A 81 16.60 -58.58 9.74
C THR A 81 17.07 -59.95 9.20
N SER A 82 17.18 -60.94 10.08
CA SER A 82 17.30 -62.38 9.79
C SER A 82 16.06 -63.16 10.27
N ASN A 83 15.21 -62.55 11.08
CA ASN A 83 14.15 -63.19 11.84
C ASN A 83 12.81 -63.33 11.09
N GLN A 84 12.24 -64.55 11.06
CA GLN A 84 11.02 -64.99 10.37
C GLN A 84 9.71 -64.42 10.95
N GLU A 85 9.64 -64.09 12.24
CA GLU A 85 8.41 -63.61 12.90
C GLU A 85 8.18 -62.10 12.74
N ALA A 86 9.26 -61.31 12.66
CA ALA A 86 9.17 -59.91 12.26
C ALA A 86 8.65 -59.76 10.80
N ARG A 87 8.88 -60.79 9.96
CA ARG A 87 8.45 -60.85 8.55
C ARG A 87 6.94 -60.87 8.39
N THR A 88 6.23 -61.63 9.22
CA THR A 88 4.77 -61.77 9.15
C THR A 88 4.07 -60.53 9.70
N VAL A 89 4.56 -59.98 10.82
CA VAL A 89 4.00 -58.77 11.43
C VAL A 89 4.19 -57.53 10.54
N ILE A 90 5.38 -57.33 9.93
CA ILE A 90 5.61 -56.23 8.99
C ILE A 90 4.76 -56.40 7.72
N THR A 91 4.61 -57.61 7.21
CA THR A 91 3.78 -57.88 6.01
C THR A 91 2.29 -57.63 6.28
N ASP A 92 1.79 -57.99 7.47
CA ASP A 92 0.38 -57.76 7.84
C ASP A 92 0.10 -56.29 8.15
N ARG A 93 1.02 -55.59 8.82
CA ARG A 93 0.87 -54.14 9.08
C ARG A 93 0.92 -53.32 7.79
N ILE A 94 1.76 -53.70 6.83
CA ILE A 94 1.86 -53.04 5.52
C ILE A 94 0.66 -53.36 4.64
N LYS A 95 0.14 -54.60 4.67
CA LYS A 95 -1.13 -54.92 4.00
C LYS A 95 -2.27 -54.07 4.55
N GLY A 96 -2.27 -53.73 5.85
CA GLY A 96 -3.27 -52.84 6.47
C GLY A 96 -3.05 -51.34 6.23
N GLU A 97 -1.80 -50.87 6.21
CA GLU A 97 -1.49 -49.44 6.03
C GLU A 97 -1.52 -49.00 4.56
N VAL A 98 -1.13 -49.88 3.62
CA VAL A 98 -1.20 -49.62 2.17
C VAL A 98 -2.65 -49.64 1.67
N THR A 99 -3.52 -50.48 2.24
CA THR A 99 -4.97 -50.43 1.95
C THR A 99 -5.62 -49.16 2.48
N ASN A 100 -5.20 -48.64 3.63
CA ASN A 100 -5.81 -47.45 4.26
C ASN A 100 -5.31 -46.11 3.69
N HIS A 101 -4.11 -46.05 3.10
CA HIS A 101 -3.56 -44.81 2.53
C HIS A 101 -3.83 -44.61 1.02
N SER A 102 -4.37 -45.63 0.31
CA SER A 102 -4.75 -45.46 -1.10
C SER A 102 -6.14 -44.85 -1.32
N GLU A 103 -6.96 -44.71 -0.26
CA GLU A 103 -8.32 -44.13 -0.32
C GLU A 103 -8.41 -42.69 0.23
N LYS A 104 -7.28 -42.02 0.50
CA LYS A 104 -7.29 -40.71 1.17
C LYS A 104 -6.53 -39.60 0.45
N VAL A 105 -6.68 -39.49 -0.87
CA VAL A 105 -6.47 -38.19 -1.55
C VAL A 105 -7.45 -38.04 -2.74
N GLY A 106 -8.59 -37.38 -2.51
CA GLY A 106 -9.31 -36.63 -3.56
C GLY A 106 -10.81 -36.90 -3.74
N GLY A 107 -11.67 -36.10 -3.06
CA GLY A 107 -12.86 -35.45 -3.64
C GLY A 107 -14.12 -36.25 -4.01
N ASP A 108 -15.13 -36.15 -3.14
CA ASP A 108 -16.59 -36.02 -3.34
C ASP A 108 -17.38 -36.84 -4.39
N HIS A 109 -18.31 -37.64 -3.84
CA HIS A 109 -19.59 -38.12 -4.37
C HIS A 109 -19.59 -39.20 -5.47
N TYR A 110 -20.48 -40.19 -5.26
CA TYR A 110 -20.93 -41.27 -6.16
C TYR A 110 -20.12 -42.58 -6.22
N GLU A 111 -20.12 -43.40 -5.15
CA GLU A 111 -19.93 -44.86 -5.32
C GLU A 111 -20.42 -45.69 -4.12
N SER A 112 -21.70 -45.52 -3.76
CA SER A 112 -22.37 -46.33 -2.72
C SER A 112 -22.68 -47.78 -3.16
N ASP A 113 -22.43 -48.17 -4.42
CA ASP A 113 -22.99 -49.41 -4.99
C ASP A 113 -21.97 -50.41 -5.59
N ARG A 114 -20.66 -50.23 -5.38
CA ARG A 114 -19.65 -51.14 -5.98
C ARG A 114 -18.77 -51.91 -4.99
N VAL A 115 -19.11 -51.84 -3.70
CA VAL A 115 -18.39 -52.48 -2.59
C VAL A 115 -18.56 -54.03 -2.55
N GLN A 116 -19.29 -54.64 -3.49
CA GLN A 116 -19.59 -56.08 -3.43
C GLN A 116 -18.92 -56.98 -4.50
N ASN A 117 -18.07 -56.49 -5.42
CA ASN A 117 -17.72 -57.32 -6.60
C ASN A 117 -16.26 -57.34 -7.08
N LEU A 118 -15.27 -57.19 -6.19
CA LEU A 118 -13.85 -57.26 -6.62
C LEU A 118 -12.96 -58.27 -5.86
N GLU A 119 -13.54 -59.14 -5.03
CA GLU A 119 -12.82 -60.29 -4.44
C GLU A 119 -12.44 -61.38 -5.47
N PHE A 120 -13.01 -61.36 -6.67
CA PHE A 120 -12.97 -62.47 -7.62
C PHE A 120 -11.82 -62.49 -8.66
N PRO A 121 -11.29 -61.37 -9.18
CA PRO A 121 -10.27 -61.42 -10.24
C PRO A 121 -8.87 -61.84 -9.74
N LEU A 122 -8.47 -61.39 -8.54
CA LEU A 122 -7.12 -61.64 -8.00
C LEU A 122 -6.94 -63.03 -7.36
N LYS A 123 -8.03 -63.64 -6.85
CA LYS A 123 -8.03 -65.07 -6.49
C LYS A 123 -7.87 -65.97 -7.71
N ARG A 124 -8.35 -65.56 -8.90
CA ARG A 124 -8.17 -66.31 -10.15
C ARG A 124 -6.73 -66.27 -10.65
N GLN A 125 -6.04 -65.14 -10.49
CA GLN A 125 -4.65 -64.99 -10.95
C GLN A 125 -3.67 -65.81 -10.11
N LEU A 126 -3.97 -66.02 -8.83
CA LEU A 126 -3.23 -66.92 -7.92
C LEU A 126 -3.52 -68.42 -8.12
N ILE A 127 -4.54 -68.80 -8.90
CA ILE A 127 -4.90 -70.20 -9.18
C ILE A 127 -4.43 -70.65 -10.58
N VAL A 128 -4.21 -69.72 -11.52
CA VAL A 128 -3.82 -70.06 -12.91
C VAL A 128 -2.33 -70.38 -13.04
N GLU A 129 -1.46 -69.82 -12.19
CA GLU A 129 -0.04 -70.19 -12.15
C GLU A 129 0.19 -71.34 -11.14
N GLY A 130 -0.31 -72.53 -11.48
CA GLY A 130 -0.06 -73.79 -10.79
C GLY A 130 1.39 -74.29 -10.86
N SER A 131 2.35 -73.37 -10.87
CA SER A 131 3.75 -73.66 -10.59
C SER A 131 4.00 -73.18 -9.18
N ALA A 132 3.88 -74.09 -8.21
CA ALA A 132 4.39 -73.83 -6.86
C ALA A 132 5.89 -73.58 -6.98
N VAL A 133 6.29 -72.32 -7.19
CA VAL A 133 7.65 -71.86 -6.92
C VAL A 133 7.80 -72.04 -5.42
N ARG A 134 8.26 -73.23 -5.03
CA ARG A 134 8.73 -73.52 -3.68
C ARG A 134 9.98 -72.67 -3.52
N LEU A 135 9.79 -71.39 -3.21
CA LEU A 135 10.87 -70.54 -2.74
C LEU A 135 11.49 -71.31 -1.57
N LEU A 136 12.77 -71.63 -1.70
CA LEU A 136 13.50 -72.25 -0.60
C LEU A 136 13.38 -71.30 0.60
N PRO A 137 13.30 -71.81 1.84
CA PRO A 137 13.21 -70.95 3.03
C PRO A 137 14.24 -69.81 3.02
N THR A 138 15.43 -70.04 2.50
CA THR A 138 16.50 -69.04 2.27
C THR A 138 16.13 -67.91 1.30
N GLU A 139 15.42 -68.21 0.21
CA GLU A 139 14.97 -67.21 -0.77
C GLU A 139 13.84 -66.35 -0.21
N LEU A 140 12.91 -66.95 0.55
CA LEU A 140 11.86 -66.23 1.26
C LEU A 140 12.46 -65.31 2.36
N GLN A 141 13.48 -65.80 3.08
CA GLN A 141 14.20 -65.01 4.07
C GLN A 141 14.96 -63.82 3.46
N ALA A 142 15.59 -64.03 2.29
CA ALA A 142 16.28 -62.99 1.54
C ALA A 142 15.30 -61.94 0.98
N ALA A 143 14.16 -62.37 0.43
CA ALA A 143 13.12 -61.49 -0.08
C ALA A 143 12.57 -60.57 1.01
N VAL A 144 12.29 -61.11 2.20
CA VAL A 144 11.80 -60.27 3.28
C VAL A 144 12.87 -59.38 3.88
N ALA A 145 14.12 -59.85 4.02
CA ALA A 145 15.22 -58.97 4.45
C ALA A 145 15.40 -57.80 3.48
N LYS A 146 15.17 -58.00 2.18
CA LYS A 146 15.16 -56.94 1.17
C LYS A 146 13.97 -55.99 1.34
N ILE A 147 12.77 -56.51 1.59
CA ILE A 147 11.56 -55.71 1.83
C ILE A 147 11.72 -54.83 3.09
N SER A 148 12.10 -55.40 4.23
CA SER A 148 12.34 -54.64 5.48
C SER A 148 13.41 -53.55 5.31
N ARG A 149 14.46 -53.81 4.53
CA ARG A 149 15.48 -52.81 4.18
C ARG A 149 14.91 -51.64 3.40
N LEU A 150 14.07 -51.90 2.39
CA LEU A 150 13.45 -50.87 1.56
C LEU A 150 12.45 -50.03 2.37
N ILE A 151 11.71 -50.65 3.29
CA ILE A 151 10.75 -49.95 4.16
C ILE A 151 11.47 -49.04 5.15
N GLY A 152 12.47 -49.55 5.87
CA GLY A 152 13.22 -48.77 6.85
C GLY A 152 13.96 -47.59 6.21
N ALA A 153 14.53 -47.78 5.01
CA ALA A 153 15.15 -46.70 4.25
C ALA A 153 14.13 -45.62 3.83
N ARG A 154 12.99 -46.03 3.26
CA ARG A 154 11.94 -45.11 2.84
C ARG A 154 11.31 -44.34 4.00
N MET A 155 11.14 -45.00 5.14
CA MET A 155 10.72 -44.33 6.37
C MET A 155 11.77 -43.26 6.68
N VAL A 156 13.02 -43.60 7.01
CA VAL A 156 14.07 -42.62 7.35
C VAL A 156 14.14 -41.44 6.38
N GLU A 157 14.14 -41.69 5.07
CA GLU A 157 14.14 -40.63 4.05
C GLU A 157 12.96 -39.66 4.21
N ARG A 158 11.75 -40.17 4.51
CA ARG A 158 10.55 -39.35 4.70
C ARG A 158 10.64 -38.41 5.90
N ILE A 159 11.09 -38.88 7.07
CA ILE A 159 11.14 -38.03 8.28
C ILE A 159 12.31 -37.07 8.24
N GLN A 160 13.42 -37.46 7.60
CA GLN A 160 14.52 -36.54 7.33
C GLN A 160 14.07 -35.42 6.39
N SER A 161 13.38 -35.75 5.29
CA SER A 161 12.80 -34.73 4.39
C SER A 161 11.85 -33.78 5.14
N GLN A 162 10.92 -34.32 5.93
CA GLN A 162 9.99 -33.50 6.71
C GLN A 162 10.70 -32.63 7.74
N TRP A 163 11.73 -33.16 8.40
CA TRP A 163 12.55 -32.41 9.35
C TRP A 163 13.25 -31.25 8.65
N ASP A 164 13.93 -31.53 7.54
CA ASP A 164 14.68 -30.55 6.76
C ASP A 164 13.76 -29.45 6.22
N GLU A 165 12.60 -29.83 5.69
CA GLU A 165 11.55 -28.91 5.23
C GLU A 165 11.07 -27.98 6.36
N VAL A 166 10.72 -28.54 7.53
CA VAL A 166 10.28 -27.74 8.69
C VAL A 166 11.39 -26.82 9.17
N GLN A 167 12.63 -27.32 9.25
CA GLN A 167 13.80 -26.56 9.67
C GLN A 167 14.08 -25.39 8.70
N GLU A 168 14.04 -25.65 7.40
CA GLU A 168 14.19 -24.62 6.36
C GLU A 168 13.08 -23.57 6.46
N HIS A 169 11.83 -24.01 6.61
CA HIS A 169 10.68 -23.11 6.70
C HIS A 169 10.76 -22.20 7.94
N LEU A 170 11.20 -22.74 9.08
CA LEU A 170 11.49 -21.99 10.31
C LEU A 170 12.59 -20.95 10.09
N GLN A 171 13.68 -21.33 9.45
CA GLN A 171 14.80 -20.41 9.17
C GLN A 171 14.36 -19.28 8.24
N ASN A 172 13.63 -19.60 7.17
CA ASN A 172 13.10 -18.64 6.22
C ASN A 172 12.12 -17.67 6.90
N ARG A 173 11.15 -18.18 7.67
CA ARG A 173 10.21 -17.33 8.41
C ARG A 173 10.91 -16.44 9.42
N ARG A 174 11.91 -16.96 10.14
CA ARG A 174 12.71 -16.15 11.07
C ARG A 174 13.47 -15.04 10.33
N GLN A 175 14.09 -15.32 9.20
CA GLN A 175 14.77 -14.30 8.40
C GLN A 175 13.78 -13.22 7.95
N GLN A 176 12.65 -13.64 7.38
CA GLN A 176 11.59 -12.72 6.94
C GLN A 176 11.09 -11.82 8.08
N LEU A 177 10.89 -12.35 9.29
CA LEU A 177 10.46 -11.54 10.44
C LEU A 177 11.52 -10.51 10.87
N ASN A 178 12.82 -10.86 10.81
CA ASN A 178 13.88 -9.91 11.14
C ASN A 178 14.01 -8.81 10.07
N GLU A 179 13.86 -9.17 8.79
CA GLU A 179 13.81 -8.21 7.68
C GLU A 179 12.58 -7.30 7.81
N MET A 180 11.41 -7.87 8.11
CA MET A 180 10.17 -7.13 8.35
C MET A 180 10.31 -6.17 9.53
N LEU A 181 10.95 -6.58 10.63
CA LEU A 181 11.20 -5.72 11.78
C LEU A 181 12.07 -4.51 11.40
N LYS A 182 13.13 -4.75 10.62
CA LYS A 182 14.03 -3.71 10.14
C LYS A 182 13.29 -2.74 9.22
N ASP A 183 12.60 -3.25 8.23
CA ASP A 183 11.88 -2.44 7.25
C ASP A 183 10.72 -1.67 7.88
N SER A 184 10.00 -2.29 8.82
CA SER A 184 8.93 -1.64 9.58
C SER A 184 9.48 -0.52 10.46
N THR A 185 10.64 -0.71 11.10
CA THR A 185 11.31 0.36 11.86
C THR A 185 11.65 1.55 10.95
N GLN A 186 12.28 1.30 9.80
CA GLN A 186 12.63 2.36 8.85
C GLN A 186 11.41 3.12 8.34
N TRP A 187 10.33 2.40 8.03
CA TRP A 187 9.09 3.02 7.62
C TRP A 187 8.47 3.86 8.74
N LEU A 188 8.47 3.39 9.98
CA LEU A 188 7.95 4.15 11.13
C LEU A 188 8.75 5.43 11.38
N GLU A 189 10.07 5.38 11.26
CA GLU A 189 10.95 6.56 11.36
C GLU A 189 10.63 7.57 10.24
N ALA A 190 10.59 7.13 8.98
CA ALA A 190 10.24 8.00 7.85
C ALA A 190 8.82 8.56 7.95
N LYS A 191 7.88 7.78 8.46
CA LYS A 191 6.51 8.20 8.74
C LYS A 191 6.47 9.30 9.80
N GLU A 192 7.26 9.18 10.87
CA GLU A 192 7.32 10.19 11.93
C GLU A 192 7.90 11.50 11.39
N GLU A 193 8.96 11.41 10.57
CA GLU A 193 9.50 12.58 9.86
C GLU A 193 8.44 13.22 8.96
N ALA A 194 7.70 12.43 8.18
CA ALA A 194 6.62 12.95 7.34
C ALA A 194 5.53 13.65 8.18
N GLU A 195 5.10 13.07 9.31
CA GLU A 195 4.12 13.69 10.20
C GLU A 195 4.63 14.98 10.85
N GLN A 196 5.89 15.01 11.28
CA GLN A 196 6.50 16.22 11.82
C GLN A 196 6.47 17.35 10.79
N VAL A 197 6.81 17.03 9.55
CA VAL A 197 6.86 17.98 8.45
C VAL A 197 5.46 18.46 8.05
N LEU A 198 4.47 17.56 8.05
CA LEU A 198 3.06 17.92 7.91
C LEU A 198 2.59 18.85 9.04
N GLY A 199 3.03 18.62 10.27
CA GLY A 199 2.79 19.49 11.42
C GLY A 199 3.38 20.89 11.23
N GLN A 200 4.64 20.98 10.81
CA GLN A 200 5.31 22.25 10.50
C GLN A 200 4.59 23.01 9.38
N ALA A 201 4.19 22.30 8.33
CA ALA A 201 3.44 22.88 7.21
C ALA A 201 2.10 23.45 7.66
N ARG A 202 1.35 22.73 8.52
CA ARG A 202 0.10 23.21 9.11
C ARG A 202 0.33 24.46 9.96
N ALA A 203 1.34 24.46 10.83
CA ALA A 203 1.64 25.61 11.68
C ALA A 203 2.04 26.86 10.86
N LYS A 204 2.91 26.67 9.86
CA LYS A 204 3.32 27.74 8.95
C LYS A 204 2.13 28.30 8.19
N TYR A 205 1.25 27.44 7.69
CA TYR A 205 0.03 27.86 7.03
C TYR A 205 -0.90 28.65 7.98
N GLU A 206 -1.13 28.20 9.21
CA GLU A 206 -2.03 28.91 10.14
C GLU A 206 -1.49 30.30 10.50
N SER A 207 -0.16 30.48 10.58
CA SER A 207 0.47 31.79 10.78
C SER A 207 0.17 32.81 9.65
N TRP A 208 -0.20 32.34 8.46
CA TRP A 208 -0.46 33.20 7.30
C TRP A 208 -1.87 33.75 7.23
N LYS A 209 -2.80 33.24 8.05
CA LYS A 209 -4.17 33.75 8.14
C LYS A 209 -4.25 35.15 8.74
N GLU A 210 -3.23 35.59 9.48
CA GLU A 210 -3.16 36.91 10.09
C GLU A 210 -2.15 37.79 9.33
N GLY A 211 -2.61 38.92 8.78
CA GLY A 211 -1.71 39.98 8.32
C GLY A 211 -2.39 41.09 7.52
N PRO A 212 -1.84 42.32 7.56
CA PRO A 212 -2.42 43.50 6.94
C PRO A 212 -2.29 43.50 5.40
N TYR A 213 -3.28 44.05 4.72
CA TYR A 213 -3.38 44.16 3.27
C TYR A 213 -2.67 45.42 2.73
N THR A 214 -1.36 45.57 2.95
CA THR A 214 -0.57 46.65 2.31
C THR A 214 0.24 46.10 1.13
N MET A 215 0.47 46.90 0.09
CA MET A 215 1.13 46.46 -1.15
C MET A 215 2.54 45.87 -0.92
N ASP A 216 3.36 46.52 -0.09
CA ASP A 216 4.67 45.99 0.32
C ASP A 216 4.54 44.72 1.18
N ALA A 217 3.53 44.64 2.05
CA ALA A 217 3.28 43.43 2.84
C ALA A 217 2.81 42.27 1.98
N VAL A 218 2.00 42.51 0.93
CA VAL A 218 1.52 41.49 -0.02
C VAL A 218 2.66 41.05 -0.95
N GLN A 219 3.46 41.98 -1.50
CA GLN A 219 4.61 41.66 -2.34
C GLN A 219 5.70 40.92 -1.55
N LYS A 220 5.93 41.32 -0.29
CA LYS A 220 6.77 40.58 0.65
C LYS A 220 6.17 39.21 0.98
N LYS A 221 4.86 39.10 1.21
CA LYS A 221 4.20 37.81 1.42
C LYS A 221 4.36 36.89 0.22
N ILE A 222 4.22 37.38 -1.02
CA ILE A 222 4.42 36.61 -2.27
C ILE A 222 5.86 36.07 -2.40
N THR A 223 6.84 36.85 -1.96
CA THR A 223 8.26 36.45 -2.01
C THR A 223 8.69 35.57 -0.83
N GLU A 224 8.10 35.74 0.35
CA GLU A 224 8.25 34.86 1.52
C GLU A 224 7.45 33.54 1.37
N THR A 225 6.33 33.56 0.64
CA THR A 225 5.60 32.36 0.17
C THR A 225 6.27 31.68 -1.00
N LYS A 226 7.56 31.96 -1.31
CA LYS A 226 8.39 31.04 -2.11
C LYS A 226 8.69 29.75 -1.33
N LEU A 227 7.60 29.09 -0.92
CA LEU A 227 7.48 27.78 -0.32
C LEU A 227 7.95 26.69 -1.26
N ALA A 228 8.34 26.98 -2.50
CA ALA A 228 8.78 25.98 -3.46
C ALA A 228 9.92 25.09 -2.92
N LYS A 229 10.83 25.64 -2.10
CA LYS A 229 11.88 24.82 -1.45
C LYS A 229 11.31 23.97 -0.32
N ASP A 230 10.49 24.57 0.55
CA ASP A 230 9.89 23.88 1.69
C ASP A 230 8.91 22.79 1.22
N LEU A 231 8.03 23.09 0.27
CA LEU A 231 7.12 22.15 -0.39
C LEU A 231 7.86 20.99 -1.04
N ARG A 232 8.99 21.26 -1.73
CA ARG A 232 9.82 20.18 -2.29
C ARG A 232 10.42 19.31 -1.19
N GLN A 233 10.94 19.91 -0.13
CA GLN A 233 11.47 19.15 1.00
C GLN A 233 10.37 18.31 1.67
N TRP A 234 9.19 18.89 1.89
CA TRP A 234 8.05 18.22 2.49
C TRP A 234 7.53 17.09 1.60
N GLN A 235 7.49 17.31 0.29
CA GLN A 235 7.16 16.28 -0.69
C GLN A 235 8.15 15.11 -0.61
N ILE A 236 9.46 15.38 -0.54
CA ILE A 236 10.48 14.33 -0.41
C ILE A 236 10.23 13.45 0.81
N ASN A 237 9.93 14.04 1.97
CA ASN A 237 9.67 13.28 3.19
C ASN A 237 8.42 12.39 3.07
N VAL A 238 7.35 12.91 2.47
CA VAL A 238 6.13 12.12 2.20
C VAL A 238 6.41 11.01 1.18
N ASP A 239 7.19 11.28 0.14
CA ASP A 239 7.57 10.29 -0.88
C ASP A 239 8.41 9.16 -0.29
N VAL A 240 9.40 9.46 0.55
CA VAL A 240 10.22 8.44 1.23
C VAL A 240 9.35 7.53 2.11
N ALA A 241 8.42 8.11 2.88
CA ALA A 241 7.51 7.32 3.71
C ALA A 241 6.59 6.44 2.84
N ASN A 242 6.11 6.95 1.70
CA ASN A 242 5.30 6.20 0.74
C ASN A 242 6.08 5.07 0.06
N ASP A 243 7.32 5.30 -0.35
CA ASP A 243 8.18 4.29 -0.99
C ASP A 243 8.47 3.12 -0.04
N LEU A 244 8.77 3.42 1.23
CA LEU A 244 8.96 2.41 2.26
C LEU A 244 7.64 1.67 2.56
N ALA A 245 6.50 2.37 2.57
CA ALA A 245 5.20 1.71 2.71
C ALA A 245 4.93 0.73 1.56
N LEU A 246 5.17 1.14 0.31
CA LEU A 246 5.00 0.28 -0.87
C LEU A 246 5.91 -0.94 -0.83
N LYS A 247 7.14 -0.78 -0.34
CA LYS A 247 8.04 -1.91 -0.07
C LYS A 247 7.39 -2.90 0.90
N LEU A 248 6.89 -2.42 2.04
CA LEU A 248 6.22 -3.27 3.04
C LEU A 248 5.01 -4.01 2.46
N LEU A 249 4.16 -3.30 1.72
CA LEU A 249 2.95 -3.88 1.10
C LEU A 249 3.26 -4.95 0.06
N ARG A 250 4.36 -4.79 -0.68
CA ARG A 250 4.81 -5.73 -1.71
C ARG A 250 5.47 -6.96 -1.08
N ASP A 251 6.46 -6.74 -0.24
CA ASP A 251 7.36 -7.80 0.24
C ASP A 251 6.71 -8.65 1.35
N TYR A 252 5.69 -8.11 2.05
CA TYR A 252 5.01 -8.77 3.17
C TYR A 252 3.48 -8.95 2.95
N SER A 253 3.04 -9.06 1.70
CA SER A 253 1.62 -9.22 1.35
C SER A 253 0.92 -10.48 1.90
N ALA A 254 1.69 -11.47 2.37
CA ALA A 254 1.16 -12.66 3.02
C ALA A 254 0.74 -12.42 4.49
N ASP A 255 1.25 -11.36 5.11
CA ASP A 255 0.96 -10.92 6.48
C ASP A 255 -0.14 -9.83 6.50
N ASP A 256 -0.54 -9.35 7.68
CA ASP A 256 -1.56 -8.30 7.78
C ASP A 256 -0.95 -6.91 7.53
N THR A 257 -1.27 -6.33 6.38
CA THR A 257 -0.78 -5.02 5.93
C THR A 257 -1.73 -3.85 6.17
N ARG A 258 -2.87 -4.07 6.86
CA ARG A 258 -3.92 -3.05 7.03
C ARG A 258 -3.45 -1.78 7.72
N LYS A 259 -2.56 -1.93 8.73
CA LYS A 259 -2.00 -0.80 9.48
C LYS A 259 -1.17 0.11 8.57
N VAL A 260 -0.32 -0.48 7.72
CA VAL A 260 0.49 0.26 6.74
C VAL A 260 -0.42 1.02 5.78
N HIS A 261 -1.42 0.36 5.19
CA HIS A 261 -2.40 1.00 4.32
C HIS A 261 -3.08 2.21 4.98
N MET A 262 -3.67 2.02 6.17
CA MET A 262 -4.42 3.07 6.87
C MET A 262 -3.54 4.28 7.19
N ILE A 263 -2.33 4.06 7.69
CA ILE A 263 -1.42 5.16 8.05
C ILE A 263 -0.96 5.91 6.80
N THR A 264 -0.57 5.19 5.74
CA THR A 264 -0.14 5.79 4.48
C THR A 264 -1.26 6.59 3.82
N GLU A 265 -2.49 6.10 3.81
CA GLU A 265 -3.65 6.84 3.30
C GLU A 265 -3.91 8.13 4.10
N ASN A 266 -3.78 8.09 5.42
CA ASN A 266 -3.94 9.27 6.28
C ASN A 266 -2.87 10.35 6.02
N ILE A 267 -1.61 9.94 5.85
CA ILE A 267 -0.50 10.85 5.50
C ILE A 267 -0.78 11.50 4.14
N ASN A 268 -1.14 10.69 3.14
CA ASN A 268 -1.41 11.19 1.79
C ASN A 268 -2.63 12.11 1.72
N ALA A 269 -3.71 11.79 2.43
CA ALA A 269 -4.87 12.66 2.55
C ALA A 269 -4.51 14.00 3.23
N SER A 270 -3.71 13.96 4.29
CA SER A 270 -3.20 15.15 4.97
C SER A 270 -2.34 16.01 4.07
N TRP A 271 -1.41 15.40 3.34
CA TRP A 271 -0.54 16.09 2.41
C TRP A 271 -1.33 16.74 1.26
N GLY A 272 -2.24 16.01 0.64
CA GLY A 272 -3.11 16.52 -0.42
C GLY A 272 -3.96 17.72 0.04
N ASN A 273 -4.44 17.71 1.29
CA ASN A 273 -5.13 18.87 1.87
C ASN A 273 -4.22 20.10 2.00
N ILE A 274 -2.99 19.92 2.47
CA ILE A 274 -2.01 21.01 2.60
C ILE A 274 -1.67 21.58 1.23
N GLN A 275 -1.35 20.73 0.24
CA GLN A 275 -1.06 21.16 -1.13
C GLN A 275 -2.20 22.01 -1.69
N LYS A 276 -3.45 21.51 -1.59
CA LYS A 276 -4.63 22.26 -2.04
C LYS A 276 -4.74 23.63 -1.38
N ARG A 277 -4.61 23.71 -0.06
CA ARG A 277 -4.73 24.97 0.69
C ARG A 277 -3.60 25.96 0.37
N VAL A 278 -2.39 25.47 0.15
CA VAL A 278 -1.26 26.31 -0.27
C VAL A 278 -1.52 26.90 -1.65
N SER A 279 -1.94 26.07 -2.62
CA SER A 279 -2.27 26.54 -3.98
C SER A 279 -3.43 27.55 -4.00
N GLU A 280 -4.49 27.32 -3.21
CA GLU A 280 -5.60 28.27 -3.07
C GLU A 280 -5.14 29.62 -2.50
N ARG A 281 -4.22 29.60 -1.53
CA ARG A 281 -3.67 30.82 -0.93
C ARG A 281 -2.76 31.58 -1.89
N GLU A 282 -1.91 30.88 -2.64
CA GLU A 282 -1.06 31.45 -3.68
C GLU A 282 -1.93 32.18 -4.72
N ALA A 283 -2.96 31.51 -5.25
CA ALA A 283 -3.88 32.12 -6.21
C ALA A 283 -4.60 33.37 -5.66
N ALA A 284 -5.04 33.35 -4.40
CA ALA A 284 -5.69 34.49 -3.77
C ALA A 284 -4.74 35.69 -3.56
N LEU A 285 -3.47 35.43 -3.21
CA LEU A 285 -2.45 36.47 -3.06
C LEU A 285 -2.07 37.09 -4.40
N GLU A 286 -1.91 36.27 -5.44
CA GLU A 286 -1.64 36.73 -6.80
C GLU A 286 -2.77 37.61 -7.33
N GLU A 287 -4.03 37.23 -7.11
CA GLU A 287 -5.17 38.06 -7.52
C GLU A 287 -5.25 39.37 -6.72
N THR A 288 -5.02 39.33 -5.40
CA THR A 288 -4.97 40.54 -4.57
C THR A 288 -3.89 41.49 -5.05
N HIS A 289 -2.71 40.96 -5.37
CA HIS A 289 -1.60 41.74 -5.90
C HIS A 289 -1.93 42.35 -7.26
N ARG A 290 -2.54 41.58 -8.17
CA ARG A 290 -3.01 42.06 -9.47
C ARG A 290 -3.99 43.22 -9.32
N LEU A 291 -4.98 43.10 -8.43
CA LEU A 291 -5.96 44.16 -8.17
C LEU A 291 -5.31 45.42 -7.59
N LEU A 292 -4.40 45.27 -6.62
CA LEU A 292 -3.66 46.40 -6.04
C LEU A 292 -2.78 47.11 -7.07
N GLN A 293 -2.20 46.39 -8.04
CA GLN A 293 -1.42 47.00 -9.13
C GLN A 293 -2.31 47.76 -10.11
N GLN A 294 -3.52 47.26 -10.34
CA GLN A 294 -4.44 47.85 -11.31
C GLN A 294 -5.14 49.11 -10.77
N PHE A 295 -5.47 49.15 -9.48
CA PHE A 295 -6.27 50.23 -8.87
C PHE A 295 -5.71 51.65 -9.08
N PRO A 296 -4.40 51.94 -8.88
CA PRO A 296 -3.87 53.28 -9.11
C PRO A 296 -3.96 53.72 -10.57
N LEU A 297 -3.75 52.80 -11.52
CA LEU A 297 -3.85 53.09 -12.95
C LEU A 297 -5.28 53.44 -13.35
N ASP A 298 -6.24 52.70 -12.81
CA ASP A 298 -7.65 52.97 -13.07
C ASP A 298 -8.11 54.27 -12.40
N LEU A 299 -7.57 54.59 -11.22
CA LEU A 299 -7.79 55.88 -10.56
C LEU A 299 -7.21 57.04 -11.38
N GLU A 300 -5.99 56.92 -11.90
CA GLU A 300 -5.38 57.95 -12.77
C GLU A 300 -6.21 58.20 -14.03
N LYS A 301 -6.67 57.13 -14.71
CA LYS A 301 -7.58 57.25 -15.86
C LYS A 301 -8.87 57.97 -15.50
N PHE A 302 -9.45 57.64 -14.35
CA PHE A 302 -10.68 58.28 -13.87
C PHE A 302 -10.48 59.76 -13.53
N LEU A 303 -9.39 60.13 -12.85
CA LEU A 303 -9.07 61.53 -12.53
C LEU A 303 -8.80 62.36 -13.79
N ALA A 304 -8.09 61.79 -14.77
CA ALA A 304 -7.87 62.45 -16.06
C ALA A 304 -9.20 62.70 -16.79
N TRP A 305 -10.09 61.72 -16.80
CA TRP A 305 -11.44 61.86 -17.35
C TRP A 305 -12.25 62.96 -16.64
N LEU A 306 -12.25 62.98 -15.30
CA LEU A 306 -12.93 64.01 -14.51
C LEU A 306 -12.43 65.41 -14.85
N THR A 307 -11.11 65.56 -14.96
CA THR A 307 -10.46 66.83 -15.29
C THR A 307 -10.87 67.33 -16.68
N GLU A 308 -10.97 66.43 -17.68
CA GLU A 308 -11.43 66.76 -19.03
C GLU A 308 -12.92 67.18 -19.03
N ALA A 309 -13.75 66.49 -18.27
CA ALA A 309 -15.16 66.82 -18.13
C ALA A 309 -15.37 68.19 -17.45
N GLU A 310 -14.64 68.47 -16.37
CA GLU A 310 -14.67 69.76 -15.67
C GLU A 310 -14.18 70.90 -16.57
N THR A 311 -13.07 70.70 -17.29
CA THR A 311 -12.56 71.68 -18.25
C THR A 311 -13.61 71.99 -19.33
N THR A 312 -14.28 70.97 -19.85
CA THR A 312 -15.35 71.13 -20.84
C THR A 312 -16.53 71.91 -20.27
N ALA A 313 -16.99 71.57 -19.06
CA ALA A 313 -18.07 72.29 -18.39
C ALA A 313 -17.73 73.78 -18.20
N ASN A 314 -16.50 74.09 -17.76
CA ASN A 314 -16.01 75.45 -17.58
C ASN A 314 -15.99 76.24 -18.91
N VAL A 315 -15.55 75.62 -20.01
CA VAL A 315 -15.58 76.25 -21.36
C VAL A 315 -17.01 76.56 -21.79
N LEU A 316 -17.94 75.62 -21.62
CA LEU A 316 -19.34 75.80 -21.98
C LEU A 316 -20.03 76.86 -21.10
N GLN A 317 -19.70 76.91 -19.80
CA GLN A 317 -20.20 77.93 -18.88
C GLN A 317 -19.71 79.32 -19.28
N ASN A 318 -18.42 79.47 -19.61
CA ASN A 318 -17.86 80.73 -20.09
C ASN A 318 -18.47 81.18 -21.42
N ALA A 319 -18.75 80.23 -22.32
CA ALA A 319 -19.48 80.53 -23.56
C ALA A 319 -20.92 81.01 -23.27
N THR A 320 -21.57 80.46 -22.24
CA THR A 320 -22.92 80.85 -21.84
C THR A 320 -22.99 82.30 -21.31
N HIS A 321 -21.96 82.78 -20.61
CA HIS A 321 -21.93 84.13 -20.02
C HIS A 321 -21.47 85.25 -20.96
N LYS A 322 -21.05 84.96 -22.20
CA LYS A 322 -20.66 86.02 -23.16
C LYS A 322 -21.90 86.82 -23.58
N GLU A 323 -21.90 88.11 -23.25
CA GLU A 323 -22.99 89.10 -23.42
C GLU A 323 -23.67 89.18 -24.82
N ARG A 324 -23.12 88.56 -25.86
CA ARG A 324 -23.68 88.58 -27.24
C ARG A 324 -24.28 87.26 -27.72
N LEU A 325 -24.17 86.16 -26.98
CA LEU A 325 -24.66 84.85 -27.41
C LEU A 325 -26.18 84.67 -27.20
N LEU A 326 -26.77 85.40 -26.25
CA LEU A 326 -28.22 85.36 -25.98
C LEU A 326 -29.06 85.97 -27.11
N GLU A 327 -28.45 86.78 -27.98
CA GLU A 327 -29.09 87.42 -29.13
C GLU A 327 -28.97 86.57 -30.42
N ASP A 328 -28.04 85.60 -30.47
CA ASP A 328 -27.85 84.69 -31.59
C ASP A 328 -28.53 83.32 -31.36
N SER A 329 -29.73 83.17 -31.91
CA SER A 329 -30.54 81.94 -31.85
C SER A 329 -29.79 80.68 -32.37
N LYS A 330 -28.83 80.84 -33.30
CA LYS A 330 -28.04 79.71 -33.82
C LYS A 330 -26.94 79.30 -32.84
N GLY A 331 -26.25 80.27 -32.23
CA GLY A 331 -25.26 80.06 -31.17
C GLY A 331 -25.84 79.37 -29.93
N VAL A 332 -27.04 79.78 -29.49
CA VAL A 332 -27.75 79.14 -28.36
C VAL A 332 -28.06 77.67 -28.65
N ARG A 333 -28.57 77.35 -29.85
CA ARG A 333 -28.87 75.95 -30.23
C ARG A 333 -27.63 75.06 -30.25
N GLU A 334 -26.51 75.56 -30.74
CA GLU A 334 -25.27 74.80 -30.80
C GLU A 334 -24.66 74.58 -29.41
N LEU A 335 -24.68 75.61 -28.56
CA LEU A 335 -24.24 75.50 -27.17
C LEU A 335 -25.10 74.50 -26.38
N MET A 336 -26.41 74.50 -26.59
CA MET A 336 -27.33 73.55 -25.96
C MET A 336 -27.07 72.10 -26.40
N LYS A 337 -26.67 71.87 -27.66
CA LYS A 337 -26.24 70.54 -28.11
C LYS A 337 -24.97 70.08 -27.42
N GLN A 338 -24.00 70.97 -27.21
CA GLN A 338 -22.75 70.63 -26.53
C GLN A 338 -22.96 70.29 -25.05
N TRP A 339 -23.83 71.04 -24.36
CA TRP A 339 -24.27 70.69 -22.99
C TRP A 339 -24.97 69.32 -22.93
N GLN A 340 -25.86 69.02 -23.88
CA GLN A 340 -26.51 67.72 -23.95
C GLN A 340 -25.53 66.58 -24.27
N ALA A 341 -24.49 66.84 -25.06
CA ALA A 341 -23.44 65.86 -25.35
C ALA A 341 -22.60 65.56 -24.09
N LEU A 342 -22.23 66.58 -23.32
CA LEU A 342 -21.52 66.40 -22.05
C LEU A 342 -22.38 65.64 -21.03
N TYR A 343 -23.69 65.95 -20.94
CA TYR A 343 -24.61 65.22 -20.07
C TYR A 343 -24.71 63.74 -20.43
N ARG A 344 -24.88 63.40 -21.72
CA ARG A 344 -24.92 62.00 -22.18
C ARG A 344 -23.59 61.27 -21.94
N TYR A 345 -22.47 61.97 -22.04
CA TYR A 345 -21.15 61.41 -21.77
C TYR A 345 -20.98 61.07 -20.28
N SER A 346 -21.41 61.97 -19.39
CA SER A 346 -21.42 61.76 -17.94
C SER A 346 -22.34 60.59 -17.54
N ASP A 347 -23.54 60.55 -18.09
CA ASP A 347 -24.54 59.50 -17.82
C ASP A 347 -24.04 58.11 -18.26
N SER A 348 -23.31 58.03 -19.38
CA SER A 348 -22.71 56.77 -19.85
C SER A 348 -21.60 56.23 -18.95
N CYS A 349 -20.75 57.09 -18.35
CA CYS A 349 -19.77 56.63 -17.34
C CYS A 349 -20.47 56.25 -16.03
N SER A 350 -21.50 57.00 -15.60
CA SER A 350 -22.27 56.67 -14.39
C SER A 350 -22.92 55.28 -14.46
N TYR A 351 -23.58 54.97 -15.58
CA TYR A 351 -24.18 53.65 -15.81
C TYR A 351 -23.13 52.53 -15.81
N ARG A 352 -21.97 52.74 -16.45
CA ARG A 352 -20.87 51.75 -16.47
C ARG A 352 -20.27 51.49 -15.10
N LEU A 353 -19.99 52.54 -14.32
CA LEU A 353 -19.50 52.42 -12.94
C LEU A 353 -20.47 51.65 -12.04
N SER A 354 -21.77 51.72 -12.31
CA SER A 354 -22.79 50.99 -11.54
C SER A 354 -22.96 49.51 -11.94
N SER A 355 -22.44 49.10 -13.12
CA SER A 355 -22.73 47.79 -13.72
C SER A 355 -21.51 46.87 -13.91
N SER A 356 -20.28 47.36 -13.86
CA SER A 356 -19.07 46.53 -13.94
C SER A 356 -18.31 46.46 -12.62
N SER A 357 -17.81 45.26 -12.30
CA SER A 357 -16.73 45.04 -11.33
C SER A 357 -15.35 45.52 -11.84
N ASP A 358 -15.35 46.35 -12.89
CA ASP A 358 -14.18 46.89 -13.58
C ASP A 358 -14.33 48.42 -13.64
N PRO A 359 -13.51 49.18 -12.89
CA PRO A 359 -13.64 50.63 -12.77
C PRO A 359 -13.09 51.39 -14.00
N SER A 360 -12.70 50.69 -15.06
CA SER A 360 -12.19 51.30 -16.29
C SER A 360 -13.26 52.10 -17.05
N CYS A 361 -13.31 53.44 -16.90
CA CYS A 361 -14.03 54.30 -17.85
C CYS A 361 -13.38 54.15 -19.24
N PRO A 362 -14.15 54.13 -20.35
CA PRO A 362 -13.66 53.63 -21.63
C PRO A 362 -12.58 54.53 -22.21
N GLU A 363 -11.66 53.91 -22.95
CA GLU A 363 -10.79 54.58 -23.90
C GLU A 363 -11.58 55.62 -24.70
N ARG A 364 -10.97 56.81 -24.78
CA ARG A 364 -11.33 57.97 -25.60
C ARG A 364 -12.23 57.56 -26.79
N CYS A 365 -13.52 57.89 -26.70
CA CYS A 365 -14.56 57.45 -27.65
C CYS A 365 -14.03 57.46 -29.10
N SER A 366 -13.83 56.26 -29.69
CA SER A 366 -13.21 56.10 -31.02
C SER A 366 -14.12 56.58 -32.16
N ASN A 367 -15.37 56.94 -31.83
CA ASN A 367 -16.32 57.54 -32.75
C ASN A 367 -15.95 59.02 -32.96
N PRO A 368 -15.65 59.47 -34.20
CA PRO A 368 -15.32 60.87 -34.49
C PRO A 368 -16.41 61.85 -34.03
N SER A 369 -17.65 61.38 -33.91
CA SER A 369 -18.81 62.15 -33.43
C SER A 369 -18.77 62.45 -31.92
N CYS A 370 -17.97 61.72 -31.14
CA CYS A 370 -17.71 61.98 -29.72
C CYS A 370 -16.50 62.89 -29.50
N ARG A 371 -15.62 63.07 -30.50
CA ARG A 371 -14.55 64.06 -30.37
C ARG A 371 -15.24 65.41 -30.38
N LEU A 372 -15.24 66.08 -29.24
CA LEU A 372 -15.63 67.48 -29.19
C LEU A 372 -14.77 68.21 -30.25
N PRO A 373 -15.38 68.92 -31.21
CA PRO A 373 -14.65 69.68 -32.20
C PRO A 373 -14.19 71.00 -31.58
N PHE A 374 -13.39 70.94 -30.51
CA PHE A 374 -12.76 72.13 -29.97
C PHE A 374 -11.37 72.26 -30.58
N GLN A 375 -11.33 72.84 -31.79
CA GLN A 375 -10.14 73.58 -32.21
C GLN A 375 -10.05 74.83 -31.34
N ALA A 376 -9.22 74.78 -30.31
CA ALA A 376 -8.72 75.99 -29.68
C ALA A 376 -8.00 76.82 -30.76
N LYS A 377 -8.48 78.05 -30.98
CA LYS A 377 -7.69 79.13 -31.55
C LYS A 377 -7.34 80.09 -30.43
#